data_AF-A0A7W8V4X1-F1
#
_entry.id   AF-A0A7W8V4X1-F1
#
_cell.length_a   1.000
_cell.length_b   1.000
_cell.length_c   1.000
_cell.angle_alpha   90.00
_cell.angle_beta   90.00
_cell.angle_gamma   90.00
#
_symmetry.space_group_name_H-M   'P 1'
#
loop_
_entity.id
_entity.type
_entity.pdbx_description
1 polymer ?
#
loop_
_entity_poly.entity_id
_entity_poly.type
_entity_poly.pdbx_seq_one_letter_code
_entity_poly.pdbx_strand_id
1 'polypeptide(L)'
;MRTALAEAGRAPDSARLFAMLTVIVDETAEQAQARYAEYRERASYEGALALLSGWTGIDLSRYQLHDTLAYVDTDAGQSALASFSKLDPDKVWTVRDAVEFVSIGGRGAVGVGDASQVADELQAIVEETGIDGFNLTWVESPRTFRDIVRYLVPELQRRGAYKTRYDEGTLREKLLGGDRYLSAPHTGASYRR
;
A
#
# COMPACT_ATOMS: atom_id res chain seq x y z
N MET A 1 -14.43 -1.95 -8.86
CA MET A 1 -14.19 -3.36 -8.53
C MET A 1 -15.42 -4.07 -7.96
N ARG A 2 -16.06 -3.55 -6.89
CA ARG A 2 -17.28 -4.16 -6.33
C ARG A 2 -18.43 -4.27 -7.36
N THR A 3 -18.61 -3.28 -8.22
CA THR A 3 -19.55 -3.35 -9.37
C THR A 3 -19.22 -4.51 -10.31
N ALA A 4 -17.94 -4.69 -10.69
CA ALA A 4 -17.52 -5.78 -11.56
C ALA A 4 -17.75 -7.18 -10.94
N LEU A 5 -17.67 -7.30 -9.60
CA LEU A 5 -18.05 -8.55 -8.92
C LEU A 5 -19.55 -8.82 -9.08
N ALA A 6 -20.39 -7.81 -8.89
CA ALA A 6 -21.84 -7.93 -9.07
C ALA A 6 -22.22 -8.28 -10.52
N GLU A 7 -21.57 -7.65 -11.51
CA GLU A 7 -21.74 -7.97 -12.93
C GLU A 7 -21.31 -9.40 -13.26
N ALA A 8 -20.31 -9.93 -12.56
CA ALA A 8 -19.92 -11.34 -12.62
C ALA A 8 -20.81 -12.28 -11.80
N GLY A 9 -21.95 -11.79 -11.28
CA GLY A 9 -22.91 -12.56 -10.50
C GLY A 9 -22.44 -12.88 -9.07
N ARG A 10 -21.37 -12.25 -8.58
CA ARG A 10 -20.82 -12.45 -7.23
C ARG A 10 -21.29 -11.37 -6.26
N ALA A 11 -21.38 -11.72 -4.97
CA ALA A 11 -21.64 -10.73 -3.94
C ALA A 11 -20.49 -9.68 -3.89
N PRO A 12 -20.80 -8.37 -3.74
CA PRO A 12 -19.81 -7.29 -3.73
C PRO A 12 -18.71 -7.40 -2.66
N ASP A 13 -18.96 -8.14 -1.59
CA ASP A 13 -18.08 -8.43 -0.44
C ASP A 13 -17.38 -9.79 -0.54
N SER A 14 -17.62 -10.56 -1.61
CA SER A 14 -17.00 -11.87 -1.84
C SER A 14 -15.50 -11.82 -2.17
N ALA A 15 -14.89 -10.64 -2.18
CA ALA A 15 -13.46 -10.41 -2.30
C ALA A 15 -13.02 -9.30 -1.35
N ARG A 16 -11.84 -9.47 -0.75
CA ARG A 16 -11.20 -8.46 0.10
C ARG A 16 -10.27 -7.59 -0.72
N LEU A 17 -10.36 -6.28 -0.50
CA LEU A 17 -9.51 -5.27 -1.12
C LEU A 17 -8.41 -4.88 -0.15
N PHE A 18 -7.15 -5.03 -0.55
CA PHE A 18 -6.01 -4.62 0.25
C PHE A 18 -5.20 -3.56 -0.48
N ALA A 19 -5.00 -2.40 0.16
CA ALA A 19 -4.12 -1.36 -0.35
C ALA A 19 -2.67 -1.60 0.10
N MET A 20 -1.69 -1.31 -0.75
CA MET A 20 -0.29 -1.34 -0.35
C MET A 20 0.03 -0.15 0.55
N LEU A 21 0.71 -0.40 1.67
CA LEU A 21 1.09 0.65 2.62
C LEU A 21 2.41 0.30 3.31
N THR A 22 3.27 1.30 3.48
CA THR A 22 4.42 1.23 4.39
C THR A 22 4.12 1.98 5.66
N VAL A 23 4.47 1.41 6.82
CA VAL A 23 4.30 2.06 8.11
C VAL A 23 5.65 2.22 8.79
N ILE A 24 5.93 3.43 9.27
CA ILE A 24 7.05 3.75 10.16
C ILE A 24 6.42 4.31 11.43
N VAL A 25 6.30 3.44 12.43
CA VAL A 25 5.68 3.78 13.72
C VAL A 25 6.71 3.68 14.84
N ASP A 26 6.59 4.56 15.82
CA ASP A 26 7.43 4.55 17.02
C ASP A 26 6.64 4.98 18.27
N GLU A 27 7.31 5.06 19.41
CA GLU A 27 6.71 5.53 20.67
C GLU A 27 6.20 6.98 20.58
N THR A 28 6.91 7.85 19.85
CA THR A 28 6.50 9.23 19.59
C THR A 28 6.60 9.58 18.11
N ALA A 29 5.83 10.58 17.69
CA ALA A 29 5.84 11.08 16.32
C ALA A 29 7.24 11.56 15.89
N GLU A 30 7.98 12.22 16.79
CA GLU A 30 9.32 12.73 16.53
C GLU A 30 10.32 11.59 16.25
N GLN A 31 10.22 10.47 17.00
CA GLN A 31 11.08 9.31 16.78
C GLN A 31 10.79 8.64 15.44
N ALA A 32 9.50 8.50 15.09
CA ALA A 32 9.09 7.97 13.80
C ALA A 32 9.60 8.84 12.63
N GLN A 33 9.49 10.17 12.76
CA GLN A 33 9.97 11.13 11.77
C GLN A 33 11.50 11.14 11.65
N ALA A 34 12.23 11.10 12.77
CA ALA A 34 13.69 11.00 12.77
C ALA A 34 14.16 9.74 12.04
N ARG A 35 13.47 8.62 12.27
CA ARG A 35 13.75 7.35 11.59
C ARG A 35 13.41 7.38 10.11
N TYR A 36 12.29 8.01 9.74
CA TYR A 36 11.95 8.21 8.34
C TYR A 36 13.03 9.03 7.62
N ALA A 37 13.54 10.09 8.24
CA ALA A 37 14.66 10.87 7.71
C ALA A 37 15.93 10.02 7.55
N GLU A 38 16.30 9.21 8.55
CA GLU A 38 17.45 8.29 8.48
C GLU A 38 17.31 7.29 7.31
N TYR A 39 16.11 6.75 7.08
CA TYR A 39 15.85 5.88 5.94
C TYR A 39 15.97 6.61 4.61
N ARG A 40 15.48 7.85 4.52
CA ARG A 40 15.60 8.67 3.30
C ARG A 40 17.05 8.98 2.95
N GLU A 41 17.88 9.28 3.94
CA GLU A 41 19.32 9.54 3.74
C GLU A 41 20.07 8.31 3.21
N ARG A 42 19.61 7.11 3.56
CA ARG A 42 20.22 5.83 3.13
C ARG A 42 19.61 5.26 1.85
N ALA A 43 18.53 5.85 1.35
CA ALA A 43 17.82 5.30 0.22
C ALA A 43 18.68 5.42 -1.05
N SER A 44 18.78 4.32 -1.83
CA SER A 44 19.52 4.34 -3.08
C SER A 44 18.72 5.05 -4.17
N TYR A 45 19.25 6.17 -4.63
CA TYR A 45 18.70 6.91 -5.76
C TYR A 45 18.65 6.03 -7.02
N GLU A 46 19.77 5.38 -7.37
CA GLU A 46 19.87 4.52 -8.56
C GLU A 46 18.93 3.31 -8.49
N GLY A 47 18.80 2.71 -7.31
CA GLY A 47 17.88 1.59 -7.09
C GLY A 47 16.42 1.99 -7.29
N ALA A 48 16.00 3.11 -6.71
CA ALA A 48 14.66 3.64 -6.88
C ALA A 48 14.39 4.10 -8.34
N LEU A 49 15.38 4.70 -9.00
CA LEU A 49 15.32 5.06 -10.42
C LEU A 49 15.15 3.83 -11.32
N ALA A 50 15.89 2.75 -11.07
CA ALA A 50 15.79 1.50 -11.82
C ALA A 50 14.42 0.83 -11.64
N LEU A 51 13.90 0.81 -10.40
CA LEU A 51 12.55 0.30 -10.10
C LEU A 51 11.49 1.11 -10.84
N LEU A 52 11.56 2.44 -10.75
CA LEU A 52 10.60 3.32 -11.40
C LEU A 52 10.66 3.17 -12.93
N SER A 53 11.86 3.02 -13.50
CA SER A 53 12.04 2.78 -14.95
C SER A 53 11.41 1.47 -15.40
N GLY A 54 11.60 0.37 -14.65
CA GLY A 54 10.96 -0.92 -14.96
C GLY A 54 9.44 -0.88 -14.83
N TRP A 55 8.94 -0.04 -13.93
CA TRP A 55 7.52 0.17 -13.67
C TRP A 55 6.81 1.05 -14.69
N THR A 56 7.51 2.02 -15.27
CA THR A 56 6.98 2.94 -16.28
C THR A 56 7.25 2.46 -17.70
N GLY A 57 8.23 1.58 -17.90
CA GLY A 57 8.75 1.25 -19.23
C GLY A 57 9.62 2.36 -19.83
N ILE A 58 9.93 3.40 -19.05
CA ILE A 58 10.73 4.55 -19.49
C ILE A 58 12.10 4.49 -18.82
N ASP A 59 13.17 4.60 -19.61
CA ASP A 59 14.54 4.67 -19.10
C ASP A 59 14.80 6.05 -18.47
N LEU A 60 14.58 6.16 -17.16
CA LEU A 60 14.73 7.42 -16.43
C LEU A 60 16.19 7.83 -16.21
N SER A 61 17.16 6.98 -16.52
CA SER A 61 18.59 7.34 -16.45
C SER A 61 18.99 8.41 -17.46
N ARG A 62 18.15 8.63 -18.48
CA ARG A 62 18.38 9.63 -19.54
C ARG A 62 17.91 11.04 -19.17
N TYR A 63 17.23 11.20 -18.04
CA TYR A 63 16.61 12.46 -17.62
C TYR A 63 17.33 13.05 -16.41
N GLN A 64 17.27 14.37 -16.29
CA GLN A 64 17.82 15.11 -15.17
C GLN A 64 16.83 15.12 -13.99
N LEU A 65 17.35 15.32 -12.78
CA LEU A 65 16.58 15.33 -11.53
C LEU A 65 15.42 16.33 -11.53
N HIS A 66 15.58 17.45 -12.22
CA HIS A 66 14.60 18.53 -12.28
C HIS A 66 13.69 18.47 -13.49
N ASP A 67 13.87 17.48 -14.38
CA ASP A 67 12.97 17.29 -15.51
C ASP A 67 11.59 16.91 -14.98
N THR A 68 10.56 17.50 -15.57
CA THR A 68 9.18 17.21 -15.17
C THR A 68 8.73 15.91 -15.82
N LEU A 69 7.98 15.11 -15.07
CA LEU A 69 7.43 13.85 -15.57
C LEU A 69 6.43 14.05 -16.73
N ALA A 70 5.84 15.23 -16.87
CA ALA A 70 5.00 15.59 -18.01
C ALA A 70 5.78 15.69 -19.33
N TYR A 71 7.09 15.97 -19.29
CA TYR A 71 7.95 16.03 -20.48
C TYR A 71 8.35 14.64 -21.01
N VAL A 72 8.10 13.59 -20.21
CA VAL A 72 8.56 12.21 -20.45
C VAL A 72 7.53 11.39 -21.26
N ASP A 73 6.51 12.05 -21.82
CA ASP A 73 5.36 11.42 -22.47
C ASP A 73 5.75 10.67 -23.75
N THR A 74 5.74 9.33 -23.68
CA THR A 74 5.86 8.42 -24.82
C THR A 74 4.70 7.42 -24.75
N ASP A 75 4.21 6.95 -25.92
CA ASP A 75 3.04 6.07 -26.05
C ASP A 75 3.08 4.79 -25.19
N ALA A 76 4.26 4.38 -24.69
CA ALA A 76 4.46 3.19 -23.85
C ALA A 76 4.36 3.46 -22.32
N GLY A 77 4.46 4.72 -21.87
CA GLY A 77 4.68 5.10 -20.46
C GLY A 77 3.47 5.63 -19.68
N GLN A 78 2.28 5.59 -20.29
CA GLN A 78 1.07 6.28 -19.82
C GLN A 78 0.57 5.83 -18.44
N SER A 79 0.82 4.59 -18.00
CA SER A 79 0.18 4.05 -16.78
C SER A 79 0.89 4.40 -15.47
N ALA A 80 2.21 4.60 -15.47
CA ALA A 80 2.97 4.77 -14.23
C ALA A 80 3.16 6.24 -13.86
N LEU A 81 3.32 7.12 -14.86
CA LEU A 81 3.34 8.58 -14.64
C LEU A 81 1.95 9.08 -14.21
N ALA A 82 0.88 8.49 -14.77
CA ALA A 82 -0.49 8.77 -14.34
C ALA A 82 -0.78 8.38 -12.88
N SER A 83 0.01 7.48 -12.27
CA SER A 83 -0.12 7.18 -10.84
C SER A 83 0.34 8.33 -9.95
N PHE A 84 1.39 9.06 -10.34
CA PHE A 84 1.88 10.23 -9.59
C PHE A 84 0.94 11.43 -9.72
N SER A 85 0.43 11.70 -10.93
CA SER A 85 -0.58 12.74 -11.13
C SER A 85 -1.91 12.43 -10.42
N LYS A 86 -2.18 11.17 -10.05
CA LYS A 86 -3.33 10.81 -9.21
C LYS A 86 -3.04 10.91 -7.72
N LEU A 87 -1.78 10.75 -7.31
CA LEU A 87 -1.35 10.92 -5.92
C LEU A 87 -1.46 12.38 -5.48
N ASP A 88 -1.05 13.30 -6.35
CA ASP A 88 -1.23 14.73 -6.16
C ASP A 88 -1.45 15.39 -7.54
N PRO A 89 -2.71 15.68 -7.90
CA PRO A 89 -3.04 16.26 -9.21
C PRO A 89 -2.61 17.71 -9.36
N ASP A 90 -2.35 18.41 -8.26
CA ASP A 90 -1.96 19.82 -8.26
C ASP A 90 -0.44 20.00 -8.27
N LYS A 91 0.33 18.95 -7.96
CA LYS A 91 1.79 18.95 -7.98
C LYS A 91 2.37 18.66 -9.37
N VAL A 92 3.30 19.50 -9.81
CA VAL A 92 4.19 19.18 -10.93
C VAL A 92 5.32 18.29 -10.43
N TRP A 93 5.26 17.00 -10.75
CA TRP A 93 6.26 16.03 -10.33
C TRP A 93 7.54 16.11 -11.17
N THR A 94 8.69 16.20 -10.50
CA THR A 94 10.01 16.02 -11.11
C THR A 94 10.49 14.56 -11.02
N VAL A 95 11.51 14.19 -11.80
CA VAL A 95 12.19 12.88 -11.65
C VAL A 95 12.66 12.68 -10.20
N ARG A 96 13.23 13.71 -9.57
CA ARG A 96 13.63 13.67 -8.16
C ARG A 96 12.46 13.35 -7.24
N ASP A 97 11.33 14.05 -7.38
CA ASP A 97 10.16 13.81 -6.53
C ASP A 97 9.68 12.36 -6.61
N ALA A 98 9.61 11.83 -7.84
CA ALA A 98 9.14 10.48 -8.08
C ALA A 98 10.10 9.43 -7.54
N VAL A 99 11.41 9.63 -7.70
CA VAL A 99 12.44 8.73 -7.15
C VAL A 99 12.40 8.78 -5.62
N GLU A 100 12.33 9.96 -5.02
CA GLU A 100 12.23 10.13 -3.56
C GLU A 100 10.96 9.46 -3.00
N PHE A 101 9.82 9.59 -3.68
CA PHE A 101 8.58 8.90 -3.30
C PHE A 101 8.73 7.37 -3.40
N VAL A 102 9.28 6.86 -4.50
CA VAL A 102 9.46 5.41 -4.71
C VAL A 102 10.50 4.81 -3.76
N SER A 103 11.45 5.62 -3.30
CA SER A 103 12.56 5.19 -2.47
C SER A 103 12.12 4.56 -1.13
N ILE A 104 10.97 4.99 -0.60
CA ILE A 104 10.34 4.42 0.58
C ILE A 104 8.87 4.14 0.27
N GLY A 105 8.49 2.86 0.31
CA GLY A 105 7.10 2.42 0.09
C GLY A 105 6.68 2.21 -1.36
N GLY A 106 7.57 2.48 -2.32
CA GLY A 106 7.36 2.10 -3.71
C GLY A 106 6.19 2.84 -4.37
N ARG A 107 5.06 2.15 -4.56
CA ARG A 107 3.82 2.76 -5.11
C ARG A 107 2.72 2.94 -4.04
N GLY A 108 2.95 2.47 -2.83
CA GLY A 108 2.00 2.59 -1.72
C GLY A 108 2.18 3.90 -0.96
N ALA A 109 1.17 4.26 -0.18
CA ALA A 109 1.30 5.35 0.79
C ALA A 109 2.28 4.98 1.92
N VAL A 110 2.79 5.99 2.62
CA VAL A 110 3.71 5.83 3.75
C VAL A 110 3.14 6.56 4.96
N GLY A 111 2.68 5.81 5.96
CA GLY A 111 2.23 6.36 7.23
C GLY A 111 3.40 6.48 8.20
N VAL A 112 3.68 7.70 8.69
CA VAL A 112 4.80 8.00 9.60
C VAL A 112 4.30 8.76 10.81
N GLY A 113 4.43 8.19 12.01
CA GLY A 113 4.01 8.85 13.24
C GLY A 113 4.00 7.94 14.45
N ASP A 114 3.38 8.41 15.53
CA ASP A 114 3.05 7.54 16.65
C ASP A 114 1.87 6.60 16.32
N ALA A 115 1.55 5.69 17.23
CA ALA A 115 0.49 4.71 17.04
C ALA A 115 -0.89 5.35 16.79
N SER A 116 -1.20 6.48 17.43
CA SER A 116 -2.50 7.14 17.27
C SER A 116 -2.62 7.77 15.90
N GLN A 117 -1.61 8.52 15.47
CA GLN A 117 -1.59 9.20 14.18
C GLN A 117 -1.70 8.19 13.03
N VAL A 118 -0.92 7.12 13.08
CA VAL A 118 -0.96 6.08 12.04
C VAL A 118 -2.32 5.37 12.07
N ALA A 119 -2.87 5.05 13.25
CA ALA A 119 -4.19 4.42 13.33
C ALA A 119 -5.32 5.31 12.79
N ASP A 120 -5.26 6.63 13.04
CA ASP A 120 -6.21 7.61 12.48
C ASP A 120 -6.15 7.60 10.95
N GLU A 121 -4.95 7.63 10.37
CA GLU A 121 -4.74 7.57 8.91
C GLU A 121 -5.28 6.27 8.30
N LEU A 122 -4.97 5.11 8.90
CA LEU A 122 -5.47 3.82 8.43
C LEU A 122 -6.99 3.75 8.43
N GLN A 123 -7.64 4.27 9.47
CA GLN A 123 -9.09 4.26 9.58
C GLN A 123 -9.74 5.22 8.58
N ALA A 124 -9.18 6.42 8.40
CA ALA A 124 -9.64 7.36 7.39
C ALA A 124 -9.60 6.74 5.99
N ILE A 125 -8.48 6.09 5.62
CA ILE A 125 -8.37 5.40 4.33
C ILE A 125 -9.45 4.31 4.19
N VAL A 126 -9.68 3.50 5.22
CA VAL A 126 -10.72 2.45 5.18
C VAL A 126 -12.12 3.05 5.04
N GLU A 127 -12.42 4.12 5.76
CA GLU A 127 -13.72 4.80 5.73
C GLU A 127 -13.99 5.44 4.36
N GLU A 128 -13.00 6.14 3.80
CA GLU A 128 -13.14 6.84 2.52
C GLU A 128 -13.20 5.87 1.33
N THR A 129 -12.43 4.78 1.36
CA THR A 129 -12.24 3.90 0.20
C THR A 129 -13.05 2.60 0.27
N GLY A 130 -13.47 2.19 1.46
CA GLY A 130 -14.14 0.91 1.69
C GLY A 130 -13.26 -0.32 1.43
N ILE A 131 -11.92 -0.17 1.53
CA ILE A 131 -11.00 -1.31 1.49
C ILE A 131 -11.10 -2.16 2.76
N ASP A 132 -10.70 -3.42 2.67
CA ASP A 132 -10.82 -4.40 3.75
C ASP A 132 -9.54 -4.52 4.60
N GLY A 133 -8.46 -3.86 4.20
CA GLY A 133 -7.21 -3.79 4.96
C GLY A 133 -6.01 -3.36 4.13
N PHE A 134 -4.82 -3.68 4.65
CA PHE A 134 -3.55 -3.24 4.07
C PHE A 134 -2.60 -4.42 3.82
N ASN A 135 -1.92 -4.36 2.68
CA ASN A 135 -0.75 -5.19 2.39
C ASN A 135 0.50 -4.42 2.82
N LEU A 136 1.03 -4.76 4.00
CA LEU A 136 2.11 -4.02 4.63
C LEU A 136 3.47 -4.32 3.98
N THR A 137 4.07 -3.31 3.39
CA THR A 137 5.46 -3.33 2.94
C THR A 137 6.40 -2.84 4.04
N TRP A 138 7.70 -3.09 3.89
CA TRP A 138 8.71 -2.76 4.90
C TRP A 138 9.83 -1.91 4.33
N VAL A 139 10.43 -1.10 5.20
CA VAL A 139 11.68 -0.38 4.92
C VAL A 139 12.87 -1.15 5.50
N GLU A 140 12.71 -1.66 6.73
CA GLU A 140 13.73 -2.43 7.43
C GLU A 140 13.10 -3.71 8.01
N SER A 141 13.53 -4.88 7.52
CA SER A 141 13.05 -6.16 8.04
C SER A 141 14.09 -6.78 8.99
N PRO A 142 13.68 -7.30 10.16
CA PRO A 142 12.30 -7.49 10.64
C PRO A 142 11.73 -6.31 11.45
N ARG A 143 12.47 -5.21 11.57
CA ARG A 143 12.16 -4.10 12.50
C ARG A 143 10.79 -3.47 12.24
N THR A 144 10.46 -3.13 11.00
CA THR A 144 9.16 -2.56 10.62
C THR A 144 8.00 -3.37 11.19
N PHE A 145 8.03 -4.70 11.05
CA PHE A 145 6.96 -5.55 11.57
C PHE A 145 6.95 -5.63 13.10
N ARG A 146 8.13 -5.62 13.74
CA ARG A 146 8.21 -5.60 15.21
C ARG A 146 7.60 -4.33 15.78
N ASP A 147 7.85 -3.19 15.16
CA ASP A 147 7.34 -1.90 15.61
C ASP A 147 5.84 -1.79 15.38
N ILE A 148 5.32 -2.28 14.25
CA ILE A 148 3.88 -2.39 14.01
C ILE A 148 3.20 -3.25 15.08
N VAL A 149 3.77 -4.42 15.40
CA VAL A 149 3.21 -5.31 16.43
C VAL A 149 3.31 -4.68 17.83
N ARG A 150 4.38 -3.94 18.11
CA ARG A 150 4.62 -3.33 19.43
C ARG A 150 3.76 -2.11 19.68
N TYR A 151 3.68 -1.19 18.71
CA TYR A 151 3.09 0.13 18.89
C TYR A 151 1.69 0.22 18.28
N LEU A 152 1.51 -0.22 17.03
CA LEU A 152 0.28 0.01 16.28
C LEU A 152 -0.81 -1.02 16.55
N VAL A 153 -0.47 -2.31 16.63
CA VAL A 153 -1.47 -3.38 16.87
C VAL A 153 -2.25 -3.18 18.18
N PRO A 154 -1.64 -2.84 19.33
CA PRO A 154 -2.38 -2.57 20.55
C PRO A 154 -3.36 -1.40 20.42
N GLU A 155 -2.96 -0.34 19.71
CA GLU A 155 -3.81 0.83 19.47
C GLU A 155 -5.00 0.48 18.57
N LEU A 156 -4.78 -0.27 17.48
CA LEU A 156 -5.86 -0.75 16.62
C LEU A 156 -6.82 -1.71 17.36
N GLN A 157 -6.29 -2.55 18.26
CA GLN A 157 -7.12 -3.42 19.13
C GLN A 157 -7.95 -2.61 20.12
N ARG A 158 -7.37 -1.57 20.76
CA ARG A 158 -8.08 -0.65 21.66
C ARG A 158 -9.25 0.04 20.97
N ARG A 159 -9.08 0.37 19.69
CA ARG A 159 -10.11 0.98 18.83
C ARG A 159 -11.12 -0.02 18.26
N GLY A 160 -10.94 -1.33 18.48
CA GLY A 160 -11.77 -2.38 17.90
C GLY A 160 -11.57 -2.59 16.39
N ALA A 161 -10.55 -1.98 15.80
CA ALA A 161 -10.23 -2.07 14.37
C ALA A 161 -9.38 -3.29 14.01
N TYR A 162 -8.77 -3.96 15.00
CA TYR A 162 -7.97 -5.16 14.78
C TYR A 162 -8.32 -6.26 15.77
N LYS A 163 -8.26 -7.51 15.29
CA LYS A 163 -8.59 -8.70 16.09
C LYS A 163 -7.64 -8.87 17.28
N THR A 164 -8.17 -9.37 18.39
CA THR A 164 -7.42 -9.70 19.62
C THR A 164 -7.04 -11.18 19.72
N ARG A 165 -7.64 -12.03 18.88
CA ARG A 165 -7.32 -13.45 18.72
C ARG A 165 -7.58 -13.88 17.29
N TYR A 166 -7.03 -15.02 16.89
CA TYR A 166 -7.40 -15.66 15.64
C TYR A 166 -8.62 -16.55 15.86
N ASP A 167 -9.59 -16.46 14.95
CA ASP A 167 -10.62 -17.48 14.85
C ASP A 167 -10.02 -18.80 14.34
N GLU A 168 -10.75 -19.90 14.55
CA GLU A 168 -10.37 -21.22 14.06
C GLU A 168 -10.60 -21.36 12.55
N GLY A 169 -10.16 -22.49 11.99
CA GLY A 169 -10.33 -22.80 10.57
C GLY A 169 -9.19 -22.31 9.67
N THR A 170 -9.47 -22.33 8.37
CA THR A 170 -8.57 -22.01 7.26
C THR A 170 -8.49 -20.50 7.02
N LEU A 171 -7.51 -20.08 6.20
CA LEU A 171 -7.37 -18.67 5.82
C LEU A 171 -8.62 -18.11 5.12
N ARG A 172 -9.29 -18.93 4.29
CA ARG A 172 -10.52 -18.51 3.59
C ARG A 172 -11.63 -18.19 4.59
N GLU A 173 -11.86 -19.10 5.53
CA GLU A 173 -12.88 -18.92 6.58
C GLU A 173 -12.58 -17.64 7.38
N LYS A 174 -11.31 -17.38 7.71
CA LYS A 174 -10.91 -16.17 8.48
C LYS A 174 -11.04 -14.86 7.70
N LEU A 175 -10.84 -14.88 6.38
CA LEU A 175 -10.89 -13.67 5.56
C LEU A 175 -12.29 -13.38 5.01
N LEU A 176 -13.00 -14.41 4.55
CA LEU A 176 -14.26 -14.26 3.81
C LEU A 176 -15.47 -14.79 4.59
N GLY A 177 -15.27 -15.47 5.71
CA GLY A 177 -16.31 -16.29 6.32
C GLY A 177 -16.65 -17.52 5.47
N GLY A 178 -17.76 -18.18 5.78
CA GLY A 178 -18.30 -19.27 4.98
C GLY A 178 -17.51 -20.58 5.09
N ASP A 179 -17.42 -21.32 3.97
CA ASP A 179 -16.78 -22.64 3.88
C ASP A 179 -15.28 -22.52 3.50
N ARG A 180 -14.49 -23.54 3.85
CA ARG A 180 -13.07 -23.67 3.48
C ARG A 180 -12.84 -23.76 1.97
N TYR A 181 -13.86 -24.19 1.22
CA TYR A 181 -13.84 -24.33 -0.24
C TYR A 181 -14.56 -23.18 -0.94
N LEU A 182 -14.25 -23.00 -2.23
CA LEU A 182 -14.98 -22.06 -3.08
C LEU A 182 -16.41 -22.57 -3.30
N SER A 183 -17.39 -21.71 -3.04
CA SER A 183 -18.81 -21.95 -3.30
C SER A 183 -19.26 -21.21 -4.57
N ALA A 184 -20.39 -21.63 -5.14
CA ALA A 184 -21.07 -20.82 -6.15
C ALA A 184 -21.39 -19.44 -5.54
N PRO A 185 -21.22 -18.34 -6.27
CA PRO A 185 -21.00 -18.24 -7.73
C PRO A 185 -19.53 -18.10 -8.15
N HIS A 186 -18.56 -18.45 -7.30
CA HIS A 186 -17.15 -18.37 -7.69
C HIS A 186 -16.83 -19.35 -8.82
N THR A 187 -16.20 -18.89 -9.91
CA THR A 187 -15.91 -19.73 -11.10
C THR A 187 -15.18 -21.01 -10.77
N GLY A 188 -14.21 -20.97 -9.84
CA GLY A 188 -13.50 -22.18 -9.40
C GLY A 188 -14.42 -23.28 -8.81
N ALA A 189 -15.60 -22.94 -8.31
CA ALA A 189 -16.57 -23.91 -7.79
C ALA A 189 -17.24 -24.73 -8.90
N SER A 190 -17.33 -24.21 -10.14
CA SER A 190 -17.95 -24.95 -11.27
C SER A 190 -17.09 -26.11 -11.79
N TYR A 191 -15.84 -26.20 -11.35
CA TYR A 191 -14.91 -27.29 -11.71
C TYR A 191 -14.81 -28.38 -10.63
N ARG A 192 -15.57 -28.25 -9.52
CA ARG A 192 -15.56 -29.24 -8.45
C ARG A 192 -16.30 -30.49 -8.92
N ARG A 193 -15.61 -31.64 -8.88
CA ARG A 193 -16.17 -32.96 -9.17
C ARG A 193 -16.68 -33.63 -7.92
#